data_AF-A0A699YK51-F1
#
_entry.id   AF-A0A699YK51-F1
#
_cell.length_a   1.000
_cell.length_b   1.000
_cell.length_c   1.000
_cell.angle_alpha   90.00
_cell.angle_beta   90.00
_cell.angle_gamma   90.00
#
_symmetry.space_group_name_H-M   'P 1'
#
loop_
_entity.id
_entity.type
_entity.pdbx_description
1 polymer ?
#
loop_
_entity_poly.entity_id
_entity_poly.type
_entity_poly.pdbx_seq_one_letter_code
_entity_poly.pdbx_strand_id
1 'polypeptide(L)'
;MLVVGPEFNSQFITFYTVFMTQLQQVVPPNTNIPEAYERGADEQQKFVQNLALFFTGFFKAHISLLESTPETHAMLIVGLDYLVSISYVENTEVFKTCLDYWNSFLPDIYASACAMTDTTSVFSFSPVPQQPLRRKVLFAGILSKLRQLMISRMAKPEEASSRAYVIVVEDENGNIVRETMKDNDVLAQYKTMRETLVYLCHLDVDDTEAQMLDKLRTQSGNAKWTWQGLNTLCWAIGSISGSMQDEQENRFLVTVIRDLLNLCEVTRGKDNKAVIASNIMYVVGQYPKFLRAHWKFLKTVVNKLFEFMHETHPGVQDMACDTFLKICNRCRRKFVVQQVRARA
;
A
#
# COMPACT_ATOMS: atom_id res chain seq x y z
N MET A 1 6.16 28.11 -2.70
CA MET A 1 5.37 28.34 -3.93
C MET A 1 4.98 29.81 -3.95
N LEU A 2 5.20 30.50 -5.07
CA LEU A 2 4.65 31.84 -5.28
C LEU A 2 3.12 31.71 -5.27
N VAL A 3 2.46 32.27 -4.26
CA VAL A 3 1.00 32.33 -4.21
C VAL A 3 0.58 33.43 -5.17
N VAL A 4 0.29 33.05 -6.41
CA VAL A 4 -0.22 33.95 -7.44
C VAL A 4 -1.67 34.29 -7.09
N GLY A 5 -2.07 35.55 -7.23
CA GLY A 5 -3.39 36.02 -6.81
C GLY A 5 -4.54 35.39 -7.60
N PRO A 6 -5.77 35.40 -7.05
CA PRO A 6 -6.94 34.76 -7.64
C PRO A 6 -7.32 35.32 -9.03
N GLU A 7 -6.84 36.51 -9.38
CA GLU A 7 -6.99 37.13 -10.69
C GLU A 7 -6.39 36.27 -11.83
N PHE A 8 -5.47 35.35 -11.53
CA PHE A 8 -4.84 34.47 -12.51
C PHE A 8 -5.52 33.09 -12.65
N ASN A 9 -6.57 32.80 -11.87
CA ASN A 9 -7.20 31.48 -11.83
C ASN A 9 -7.75 31.05 -13.21
N SER A 10 -8.32 31.96 -13.97
CA SER A 10 -8.87 31.66 -15.30
C SER A 10 -7.79 31.28 -16.31
N GLN A 11 -6.61 31.90 -16.22
CA GLN A 11 -5.46 31.59 -17.04
C GLN A 11 -4.91 30.20 -16.71
N PHE A 12 -4.85 29.79 -15.44
CA PHE A 12 -4.43 28.45 -15.05
C PHE A 12 -5.38 27.35 -15.56
N ILE A 13 -6.69 27.57 -15.47
CA ILE A 13 -7.69 26.64 -16.02
C ILE A 13 -7.53 26.52 -17.54
N THR A 14 -7.38 27.66 -18.23
CA THR A 14 -7.19 27.68 -19.69
C THR A 14 -5.90 26.96 -20.08
N PHE A 15 -4.80 27.24 -19.40
CA PHE A 15 -3.51 26.61 -19.63
C PHE A 15 -3.59 25.09 -19.47
N TYR A 16 -4.15 24.59 -18.37
CA TYR A 16 -4.30 23.16 -18.13
C TYR A 16 -5.19 22.49 -19.19
N THR A 17 -6.28 23.15 -19.59
CA THR A 17 -7.19 22.63 -20.62
C THR A 17 -6.51 22.48 -21.97
N VAL A 18 -5.75 23.50 -22.40
CA VAL A 18 -4.98 23.45 -23.65
C VAL A 18 -3.87 22.40 -23.56
N PHE A 19 -3.14 22.35 -22.45
CA PHE A 19 -2.10 21.35 -22.21
C PHE A 19 -2.67 19.92 -22.33
N MET A 20 -3.77 19.62 -21.64
CA MET A 20 -4.41 18.31 -21.68
C MET A 20 -4.91 17.94 -23.09
N THR A 21 -5.37 18.92 -23.86
CA THR A 21 -5.78 18.69 -25.26
C THR A 21 -4.60 18.28 -26.12
N GLN A 22 -3.45 18.94 -25.97
CA GLN A 22 -2.23 18.59 -26.72
C GLN A 22 -1.61 17.27 -26.24
N LEU A 23 -1.58 17.04 -24.93
CA LEU A 23 -1.03 15.81 -24.35
C LEU A 23 -1.78 14.57 -24.87
N GLN A 24 -3.10 14.62 -24.97
CA GLN A 24 -3.90 13.50 -25.49
C GLN A 24 -3.64 13.18 -26.97
N GLN A 25 -3.11 14.13 -27.75
CA GLN A 25 -2.67 13.87 -29.12
C GLN A 25 -1.31 13.19 -29.17
N VAL A 26 -0.40 13.56 -28.25
CA VAL A 26 0.97 13.01 -28.18
C VAL A 26 1.00 11.65 -27.49
N VAL A 27 0.28 11.52 -26.38
CA VAL A 27 0.15 10.29 -25.60
C VAL A 27 -1.34 9.98 -25.45
N PRO A 28 -1.94 9.19 -26.35
CA PRO A 28 -3.35 8.81 -26.24
C PRO A 28 -3.68 8.21 -24.86
N PRO A 29 -4.88 8.45 -24.29
CA PRO A 29 -5.24 8.00 -22.93
C PRO A 29 -5.14 6.49 -22.67
N ASN A 30 -5.22 5.68 -23.72
CA ASN A 30 -5.11 4.22 -23.67
C ASN A 30 -3.66 3.70 -23.81
N THR A 31 -2.68 4.59 -23.85
CA THR A 31 -1.26 4.21 -23.95
C THR A 31 -0.80 3.52 -22.68
N ASN A 32 -0.16 2.35 -22.82
CA ASN A 32 0.53 1.68 -21.71
C ASN A 32 1.85 2.43 -21.42
N ILE A 33 1.79 3.47 -20.58
CA ILE A 33 2.95 4.31 -20.24
C ILE A 33 4.10 3.51 -19.65
N PRO A 34 3.90 2.55 -18.72
CA PRO A 34 4.98 1.69 -18.24
C PRO A 34 5.74 0.97 -19.35
N GLU A 35 5.03 0.31 -20.28
CA GLU A 35 5.64 -0.41 -21.40
C GLU A 35 6.30 0.54 -22.40
N ALA A 36 5.70 1.70 -22.66
CA ALA A 36 6.28 2.73 -23.52
C ALA A 36 7.56 3.34 -22.92
N TYR A 37 7.62 3.49 -21.59
CA TYR A 37 8.81 3.95 -20.88
C TYR A 37 9.95 2.93 -20.95
N GLU A 38 9.65 1.65 -20.74
CA GLU A 38 10.62 0.55 -20.78
C GLU A 38 11.27 0.42 -22.16
N ARG A 39 10.48 0.56 -23.23
CA ARG A 39 10.97 0.50 -24.63
C ARG A 39 11.46 1.84 -25.16
N GLY A 40 11.23 2.91 -24.43
CA GLY A 40 11.48 4.27 -24.88
C GLY A 40 12.96 4.65 -24.82
N ALA A 41 13.35 5.58 -25.68
CA ALA A 41 14.67 6.22 -25.61
C ALA A 41 14.76 7.21 -24.44
N ASP A 42 15.98 7.63 -24.09
CA ASP A 42 16.26 8.59 -23.01
C ASP A 42 15.37 9.86 -23.06
N GLU A 43 15.09 10.39 -24.25
CA GLU A 43 14.22 11.57 -24.40
C GLU A 43 12.76 11.29 -24.02
N GLN A 44 12.25 10.10 -24.35
CA GLN A 44 10.89 9.67 -24.02
C GLN A 44 10.77 9.38 -22.52
N GLN A 45 11.79 8.78 -21.91
CA GLN A 45 11.85 8.58 -20.46
C GLN A 45 11.89 9.91 -19.71
N LYS A 46 12.71 10.86 -20.16
CA LYS A 46 12.75 12.23 -19.62
C LYS A 46 11.41 12.96 -19.80
N PHE A 47 10.74 12.75 -20.92
CA PHE A 47 9.40 13.30 -21.15
C PHE A 47 8.39 12.80 -20.11
N VAL A 48 8.36 11.49 -19.83
CA VAL A 48 7.50 10.91 -18.78
C VAL A 48 7.84 11.45 -17.38
N GLN A 49 9.13 11.61 -17.06
CA GLN A 49 9.57 12.23 -15.81
C GLN A 49 9.09 13.69 -15.70
N ASN A 50 9.19 14.46 -16.78
CA ASN A 50 8.69 15.84 -16.84
C ASN A 50 7.17 15.91 -16.69
N LEU A 51 6.42 14.95 -17.25
CA LEU A 51 4.98 14.85 -17.04
C LEU A 51 4.65 14.58 -15.56
N ALA A 52 5.39 13.68 -14.89
CA ALA A 52 5.21 13.44 -13.47
C ALA A 52 5.41 14.72 -12.65
N LEU A 53 6.49 15.46 -12.91
CA LEU A 53 6.78 16.74 -12.26
C LEU A 53 5.72 17.80 -12.55
N PHE A 54 5.26 17.88 -13.79
CA PHE A 54 4.19 18.80 -14.20
C PHE A 54 2.90 18.52 -13.44
N PHE A 55 2.39 17.29 -13.50
CA PHE A 55 1.12 16.93 -12.87
C PHE A 55 1.17 17.13 -11.36
N THR A 56 2.20 16.59 -10.70
CA THR A 56 2.34 16.72 -9.25
C THR A 56 2.51 18.17 -8.82
N GLY A 57 3.30 18.98 -9.55
CA GLY A 57 3.49 20.39 -9.29
C GLY A 57 2.21 21.21 -9.48
N PHE A 58 1.52 21.01 -10.61
CA PHE A 58 0.30 21.74 -10.94
C PHE A 58 -0.84 21.39 -9.98
N PHE A 59 -1.09 20.10 -9.74
CA PHE A 59 -2.16 19.68 -8.84
C PHE A 59 -1.91 20.13 -7.40
N LYS A 60 -0.67 20.08 -6.91
CA LYS A 60 -0.35 20.57 -5.56
C LYS A 60 -0.68 22.05 -5.37
N ALA A 61 -0.61 22.86 -6.42
CA ALA A 61 -0.88 24.29 -6.37
C ALA A 61 -2.33 24.66 -6.73
N HIS A 62 -2.95 23.93 -7.67
CA HIS A 62 -4.13 24.41 -8.40
C HIS A 62 -5.25 23.38 -8.57
N ILE A 63 -5.19 22.20 -7.91
CA ILE A 63 -6.22 21.16 -8.09
C ILE A 63 -7.63 21.66 -7.78
N SER A 64 -7.79 22.52 -6.76
CA SER A 64 -9.09 23.08 -6.37
C SER A 64 -9.74 23.94 -7.46
N LEU A 65 -8.95 24.55 -8.35
CA LEU A 65 -9.47 25.31 -9.50
C LEU A 65 -10.18 24.38 -10.49
N LEU A 66 -9.64 23.16 -10.66
CA LEU A 66 -10.17 22.15 -11.56
C LEU A 66 -11.38 21.39 -10.97
N GLU A 67 -11.73 21.63 -9.70
CA GLU A 67 -12.88 21.04 -9.03
C GLU A 67 -14.16 21.91 -9.16
N SER A 68 -14.13 22.98 -9.95
CA SER A 68 -15.22 23.98 -9.99
C SER A 68 -16.35 23.64 -10.97
N THR A 69 -16.03 23.15 -12.17
CA THR A 69 -17.03 22.94 -13.25
C THR A 69 -17.00 21.50 -13.77
N PRO A 70 -18.11 20.97 -14.31
CA PRO A 70 -18.14 19.59 -14.83
C PRO A 70 -17.12 19.32 -15.96
N GLU A 71 -16.87 20.30 -16.82
CA GLU A 71 -15.89 20.19 -17.90
C GLU A 71 -14.45 20.11 -17.37
N THR A 72 -14.13 20.92 -16.34
CA THR A 72 -12.82 20.87 -15.69
C THR A 72 -12.64 19.60 -14.86
N HIS A 73 -13.71 19.04 -14.30
CA HIS A 73 -13.70 17.72 -13.65
C HIS A 73 -13.26 16.62 -14.61
N ALA A 74 -13.83 16.57 -15.82
CA ALA A 74 -13.48 15.54 -16.79
C ALA A 74 -11.98 15.57 -17.13
N MET A 75 -11.41 16.77 -17.38
CA MET A 75 -9.98 16.93 -17.67
C MET A 75 -9.08 16.67 -16.45
N LEU A 76 -9.56 16.96 -15.24
CA LEU A 76 -8.88 16.61 -13.99
C LEU A 76 -8.76 15.10 -13.84
N ILE A 77 -9.86 14.35 -14.02
CA ILE A 77 -9.86 12.89 -13.89
C ILE A 77 -8.93 12.25 -14.93
N VAL A 78 -8.95 12.72 -16.18
CA VAL A 78 -8.02 12.23 -17.21
C VAL A 78 -6.56 12.51 -16.82
N GLY A 79 -6.25 13.69 -16.29
CA GLY A 79 -4.89 14.01 -15.82
C GLY A 79 -4.43 13.17 -14.62
N LEU A 80 -5.33 12.91 -13.67
CA LEU A 80 -5.06 12.00 -12.55
C LEU A 80 -4.87 10.56 -13.04
N ASP A 81 -5.59 10.12 -14.07
CA ASP A 81 -5.39 8.82 -14.70
C ASP A 81 -4.01 8.70 -15.38
N TYR A 82 -3.53 9.76 -16.05
CA TYR A 82 -2.13 9.80 -16.51
C TYR A 82 -1.16 9.65 -15.34
N LEU A 83 -1.37 10.38 -14.24
CA LEU A 83 -0.48 10.31 -13.08
C LEU A 83 -0.47 8.92 -12.43
N VAL A 84 -1.63 8.25 -12.35
CA VAL A 84 -1.73 6.85 -11.91
C VAL A 84 -0.94 5.94 -12.84
N SER A 85 -1.11 6.08 -14.15
CA SER A 85 -0.40 5.29 -15.17
C SER A 85 1.12 5.50 -15.09
N ILE A 86 1.58 6.75 -14.94
CA ILE A 86 2.99 7.12 -14.72
C ILE A 86 3.52 6.48 -13.42
N SER A 87 2.70 6.36 -12.38
CA SER A 87 3.10 5.73 -11.11
C SER A 87 3.40 4.22 -11.25
N TYR A 88 2.99 3.57 -12.34
CA TYR A 88 3.37 2.19 -12.63
C TYR A 88 4.75 2.04 -13.28
N VAL A 89 5.39 3.14 -13.70
CA VAL A 89 6.73 3.11 -14.31
C VAL A 89 7.78 2.56 -13.34
N GLU A 90 8.63 1.65 -13.82
CA GLU A 90 9.71 1.04 -13.05
C GLU A 90 10.95 1.95 -12.95
N ASN A 91 10.75 3.15 -12.40
CA ASN A 91 11.82 4.10 -12.10
C ASN A 91 11.60 4.68 -10.68
N THR A 92 12.61 4.57 -9.82
CA THR A 92 12.53 4.95 -8.40
C THR A 92 12.22 6.44 -8.22
N GLU A 93 12.82 7.33 -9.01
CA GLU A 93 12.63 8.77 -8.88
C GLU A 93 11.24 9.22 -9.36
N VAL A 94 10.79 8.67 -10.50
CA VAL A 94 9.44 8.90 -11.03
C VAL A 94 8.39 8.42 -10.04
N PHE A 95 8.56 7.20 -9.52
CA PHE A 95 7.63 6.65 -8.53
C PHE A 95 7.62 7.46 -7.24
N LYS A 96 8.79 7.84 -6.72
CA LYS A 96 8.92 8.67 -5.50
C LYS A 96 8.19 10.01 -5.66
N THR A 97 8.39 10.68 -6.81
CA THR A 97 7.70 11.94 -7.13
C THR A 97 6.18 11.78 -7.08
N CYS A 98 5.65 10.71 -7.70
CA CYS A 98 4.22 10.43 -7.69
C CYS A 98 3.71 10.06 -6.29
N LEU A 99 4.44 9.20 -5.58
CA LEU A 99 4.10 8.74 -4.24
C LEU A 99 4.03 9.90 -3.24
N ASP A 100 5.00 10.83 -3.29
CA ASP A 100 5.01 12.02 -2.43
C ASP A 100 3.79 12.90 -2.68
N TYR A 101 3.36 13.04 -3.94
CA TYR A 101 2.12 13.72 -4.27
C TYR A 101 0.89 12.99 -3.71
N TRP A 102 0.75 11.69 -3.96
CA TRP A 102 -0.38 10.91 -3.46
C TRP A 102 -0.48 10.93 -1.94
N ASN A 103 0.65 10.82 -1.23
CA ASN A 103 0.69 10.90 0.22
C ASN A 103 0.31 12.30 0.75
N SER A 104 0.51 13.35 -0.04
CA SER A 104 0.05 14.71 0.31
C SER A 104 -1.42 14.98 -0.06
N PHE A 105 -1.93 14.31 -1.10
CA PHE A 105 -3.28 14.49 -1.61
C PHE A 105 -4.34 13.77 -0.76
N LEU A 106 -4.05 12.54 -0.32
CA LEU A 106 -5.03 11.72 0.40
C LEU A 106 -5.45 12.26 1.78
N PRO A 107 -4.57 12.84 2.62
CA PRO A 107 -4.98 13.42 3.89
C PRO A 107 -6.03 14.53 3.72
N ASP A 108 -5.94 15.33 2.66
CA ASP A 108 -6.91 16.39 2.34
C ASP A 108 -8.28 15.79 1.96
N ILE A 109 -8.31 14.75 1.13
CA ILE A 109 -9.54 14.01 0.80
C ILE A 109 -10.14 13.34 2.04
N TYR A 110 -9.30 12.73 2.88
CA TYR A 110 -9.72 12.08 4.12
C TYR A 110 -10.31 13.08 5.12
N ALA A 111 -9.65 14.22 5.36
CA ALA A 111 -10.16 15.28 6.23
C ALA A 111 -11.51 15.82 5.73
N SER A 112 -11.65 16.00 4.41
CA SER A 112 -12.91 16.39 3.78
C SER A 112 -14.03 15.37 4.04
N ALA A 113 -13.73 14.07 3.95
CA ALA A 113 -14.70 13.01 4.23
C ALA A 113 -15.12 12.94 5.71
N CYS A 114 -14.16 13.08 6.64
CA CYS A 114 -14.43 12.99 8.09
C CYS A 114 -15.22 14.17 8.66
N ALA A 115 -15.08 15.38 8.09
CA ALA A 115 -15.85 16.55 8.52
C ALA A 115 -17.39 16.33 8.46
N MET A 116 -17.84 15.30 7.74
CA MET A 116 -19.26 14.95 7.62
C MET A 116 -19.75 13.96 8.68
N THR A 117 -18.93 13.01 9.10
CA THR A 117 -19.36 12.01 10.10
C THR A 117 -19.70 12.64 11.46
N ASP A 118 -19.00 13.73 11.82
CA ASP A 118 -19.28 14.44 13.07
C ASP A 118 -20.57 15.27 13.01
N THR A 119 -20.94 15.78 11.83
CA THR A 119 -22.15 16.63 11.66
C THR A 119 -23.45 15.84 11.58
N THR A 120 -23.40 14.54 11.32
CA THR A 120 -24.60 13.67 11.34
C THR A 120 -25.10 13.30 12.74
N SER A 121 -24.36 13.66 13.80
CA SER A 121 -24.72 13.36 15.20
C SER A 121 -25.56 14.43 15.89
N VAL A 122 -25.85 15.55 15.24
CA VAL A 122 -26.64 16.66 15.80
C VAL A 122 -27.75 17.02 14.81
N PHE A 123 -29.00 16.89 15.22
CA PHE A 123 -30.21 17.31 14.49
C PHE A 123 -30.18 18.80 14.13
N SER A 124 -29.38 19.19 13.14
CA SER A 124 -29.30 20.54 12.60
C SER A 124 -30.08 20.62 11.29
N PHE A 125 -31.17 21.39 11.27
CA PHE A 125 -31.97 21.72 10.09
C PHE A 125 -31.30 22.74 9.14
N SER A 126 -29.97 22.87 9.18
CA SER A 126 -29.23 23.72 8.26
C SER A 126 -28.76 22.92 7.04
N PRO A 127 -28.81 23.48 5.82
CA PRO A 127 -28.23 22.83 4.66
C PRO A 127 -26.72 22.65 4.90
N VAL A 128 -26.31 21.40 5.13
CA VAL A 128 -24.90 21.03 5.25
C VAL A 128 -24.21 21.43 3.94
N PRO A 129 -23.06 22.13 3.97
CA PRO A 129 -22.31 22.42 2.75
C PRO A 129 -22.02 21.10 2.01
N GLN A 130 -22.53 20.94 0.79
CA GLN A 130 -22.45 19.70 0.00
C GLN A 130 -21.05 19.42 -0.60
N GLN A 131 -20.08 20.31 -0.39
CA GLN A 131 -18.72 20.18 -0.95
C GLN A 131 -17.93 18.93 -0.53
N PRO A 132 -17.98 18.43 0.73
CA PRO A 132 -17.11 17.35 1.17
C PRO A 132 -17.51 15.97 0.59
N LEU A 133 -18.81 15.68 0.45
CA LEU A 133 -19.32 14.48 -0.23
C LEU A 133 -18.91 14.44 -1.72
N ARG A 134 -18.80 15.61 -2.36
CA ARG A 134 -18.47 15.69 -3.79
C ARG A 134 -17.06 15.22 -4.09
N ARG A 135 -16.06 15.53 -3.24
CA ARG A 135 -14.65 15.17 -3.54
C ARG A 135 -14.41 13.68 -3.45
N LYS A 136 -14.89 13.01 -2.40
CA LYS A 136 -14.77 11.54 -2.28
C LYS A 136 -15.43 10.83 -3.47
N VAL A 137 -16.63 11.28 -3.88
CA VAL A 137 -17.35 10.71 -5.02
C VAL A 137 -16.65 11.02 -6.34
N LEU A 138 -16.19 12.26 -6.53
CA LEU A 138 -15.47 12.71 -7.72
C LEU A 138 -14.22 11.87 -7.98
N PHE A 139 -13.45 11.60 -6.93
CA PHE A 139 -12.19 10.86 -7.04
C PHE A 139 -12.33 9.36 -6.84
N ALA A 140 -13.54 8.81 -6.65
CA ALA A 140 -13.74 7.40 -6.29
C ALA A 140 -13.02 6.43 -7.26
N GLY A 141 -13.11 6.67 -8.57
CA GLY A 141 -12.41 5.86 -9.58
C GLY A 141 -10.88 5.94 -9.46
N ILE A 142 -10.34 7.13 -9.21
CA ILE A 142 -8.89 7.35 -9.01
C ILE A 142 -8.43 6.67 -7.72
N LEU A 143 -9.16 6.84 -6.62
CA LEU A 143 -8.85 6.21 -5.33
C LEU A 143 -8.85 4.68 -5.43
N SER A 144 -9.77 4.10 -6.21
CA SER A 144 -9.80 2.66 -6.46
C SER A 144 -8.56 2.19 -7.25
N LYS A 145 -8.17 2.90 -8.32
CA LYS A 145 -6.94 2.60 -9.07
C LYS A 145 -5.67 2.79 -8.23
N LEU A 146 -5.64 3.78 -7.34
CA LEU A 146 -4.52 4.00 -6.41
C LEU A 146 -4.37 2.86 -5.40
N ARG A 147 -5.47 2.29 -4.91
CA ARG A 147 -5.41 1.07 -4.07
C ARG A 147 -4.75 -0.07 -4.84
N GLN A 148 -5.15 -0.30 -6.09
CA GLN A 148 -4.55 -1.34 -6.94
C GLN A 148 -3.04 -1.13 -7.11
N LEU A 149 -2.61 0.11 -7.31
CA LEU A 149 -1.19 0.49 -7.43
C LEU A 149 -0.43 0.17 -6.14
N MET A 150 -0.92 0.66 -4.99
CA MET A 150 -0.26 0.47 -3.69
C MET A 150 -0.18 -1.02 -3.32
N ILE A 151 -1.24 -1.79 -3.60
CA ILE A 151 -1.27 -3.25 -3.37
C ILE A 151 -0.29 -3.97 -4.30
N SER A 152 -0.18 -3.54 -5.56
CA SER A 152 0.63 -4.23 -6.57
C SER A 152 2.11 -3.91 -6.50
N ARG A 153 2.48 -2.76 -5.95
CA ARG A 153 3.87 -2.27 -5.90
C ARG A 153 4.41 -2.09 -4.48
N MET A 154 3.72 -2.60 -3.47
CA MET A 154 4.10 -2.40 -2.06
C MET A 154 5.59 -2.69 -1.86
N ALA A 155 6.32 -1.70 -1.34
CA ALA A 155 7.73 -1.85 -1.03
C ALA A 155 7.94 -2.87 0.08
N LYS A 156 9.13 -3.46 0.09
CA LYS A 156 9.47 -4.50 1.06
C LYS A 156 9.52 -3.91 2.48
N PRO A 157 8.79 -4.47 3.46
CA PRO A 157 8.80 -4.00 4.84
C PRO A 157 10.12 -4.33 5.55
N GLU A 158 10.44 -3.58 6.62
CA GLU A 158 11.64 -3.80 7.44
C GLU A 158 11.78 -5.27 7.87
N GLU A 159 10.67 -5.89 8.29
CA GLU A 159 10.67 -7.26 8.83
C GLU A 159 10.87 -8.34 7.76
N ALA A 160 10.54 -8.06 6.49
CA ALA A 160 10.91 -8.95 5.39
C ALA A 160 12.37 -8.69 4.96
N SER A 161 12.90 -7.51 5.27
CA SER A 161 14.26 -7.07 4.92
C SER A 161 15.31 -7.44 5.96
N SER A 162 15.01 -8.39 6.87
CA SER A 162 15.98 -9.02 7.79
C SER A 162 17.19 -9.68 7.11
N ARG A 163 17.42 -9.50 5.80
CA ARG A 163 18.79 -9.50 5.26
C ARG A 163 19.46 -8.17 5.63
N ALA A 164 19.77 -8.04 6.92
CA ALA A 164 20.91 -7.27 7.33
C ALA A 164 22.11 -7.80 6.57
N TYR A 165 22.72 -7.00 5.69
CA TYR A 165 24.11 -7.26 5.35
C TYR A 165 24.90 -6.96 6.63
N VAL A 166 25.27 -8.03 7.34
CA VAL A 166 26.13 -7.93 8.52
C VAL A 166 27.51 -7.62 7.99
N ILE A 167 27.88 -6.35 7.99
CA ILE A 167 29.24 -5.94 7.69
C ILE A 167 30.08 -6.02 8.96
N VAL A 168 31.28 -6.56 8.81
CA VAL A 168 32.26 -6.65 9.87
C VAL A 168 33.05 -5.35 9.82
N VAL A 169 32.82 -4.46 10.78
CA VAL A 169 33.45 -3.14 10.87
C VAL A 169 34.33 -3.13 12.12
N GLU A 170 35.51 -2.53 12.04
CA GLU A 170 36.37 -2.30 13.20
C GLU A 170 35.94 -0.98 13.87
N ASP A 171 35.58 -1.00 15.15
CA ASP A 171 35.23 0.21 15.90
C ASP A 171 36.47 1.06 16.22
N GLU A 172 36.26 2.27 16.74
CA GLU A 172 37.34 3.21 17.12
C GLU A 172 38.31 2.66 18.19
N ASN A 173 37.94 1.56 18.84
CA ASN A 173 38.74 0.87 19.86
C ASN A 173 39.45 -0.39 19.29
N GLY A 174 39.38 -0.64 17.98
CA GLY A 174 39.98 -1.80 17.33
C GLY A 174 39.20 -3.10 17.50
N ASN A 175 37.96 -3.04 17.98
CA ASN A 175 37.13 -4.24 18.13
C ASN A 175 36.35 -4.52 16.85
N ILE A 176 36.31 -5.79 16.47
CA ILE A 176 35.50 -6.27 15.36
C ILE A 176 34.02 -6.27 15.79
N VAL A 177 33.25 -5.28 15.33
CA VAL A 177 31.80 -5.17 15.54
C VAL A 177 31.02 -5.54 14.28
N ARG A 178 29.86 -6.16 14.49
CA ARG A 178 28.92 -6.52 13.43
C ARG A 178 27.92 -5.39 13.28
N GLU A 179 28.04 -4.59 12.23
CA GLU A 179 27.10 -3.50 11.96
C GLU A 179 26.05 -3.94 10.94
N THR A 180 24.79 -3.68 11.26
CA THR A 180 23.64 -4.02 10.39
C THR A 180 23.32 -2.81 9.53
N MET A 181 23.71 -2.82 8.26
CA MET A 181 23.29 -1.79 7.32
C MET A 181 21.86 -2.03 6.86
N LYS A 182 21.00 -1.03 7.05
CA LYS A 182 19.62 -0.99 6.55
C LYS A 182 19.55 -0.15 5.29
N ASP A 183 18.82 -0.62 4.28
CA ASP A 183 18.44 0.20 3.14
C ASP A 183 17.39 1.23 3.58
N ASN A 184 17.87 2.42 3.96
CA ASN A 184 17.03 3.49 4.49
C ASN A 184 16.03 4.01 3.45
N ASP A 185 16.37 3.95 2.15
CA ASP A 185 15.53 4.48 1.08
C ASP A 185 14.33 3.56 0.82
N VAL A 186 14.56 2.24 0.74
CA VAL A 186 13.47 1.26 0.62
C VAL A 186 12.55 1.30 1.84
N LEU A 187 13.11 1.48 3.03
CA LEU A 187 12.32 1.59 4.26
C LEU A 187 11.48 2.87 4.31
N ALA A 188 12.05 4.00 3.87
CA ALA A 188 11.30 5.25 3.75
C ALA A 188 10.15 5.11 2.75
N GLN A 189 10.41 4.52 1.58
CA GLN A 189 9.38 4.23 0.58
C GLN A 189 8.26 3.36 1.15
N TYR A 190 8.59 2.27 1.86
CA TYR A 190 7.58 1.42 2.52
C TYR A 190 6.73 2.21 3.51
N LYS A 191 7.33 3.07 4.34
CA LYS A 191 6.58 3.91 5.30
C LYS A 191 5.58 4.82 4.59
N THR A 192 6.00 5.50 3.53
CA THR A 192 5.12 6.37 2.74
C THR A 192 4.02 5.59 2.03
N MET A 193 4.35 4.45 1.39
CA MET A 193 3.34 3.57 0.76
C MET A 193 2.33 3.02 1.76
N ARG A 194 2.78 2.62 2.95
CA ARG A 194 1.92 2.17 4.04
C ARG A 194 0.97 3.28 4.48
N GLU A 195 1.47 4.48 4.72
CA GLU A 195 0.65 5.63 5.11
C GLU A 195 -0.41 5.93 4.04
N THR A 196 0.00 5.99 2.76
CA THR A 196 -0.91 6.17 1.61
C THR A 196 -1.99 5.09 1.57
N LEU A 197 -1.63 3.82 1.70
CA LEU A 197 -2.59 2.71 1.66
C LEU A 197 -3.53 2.69 2.88
N VAL A 198 -3.06 3.10 4.06
CA VAL A 198 -3.90 3.25 5.25
C VAL A 198 -4.97 4.34 5.05
N TYR A 199 -4.61 5.49 4.47
CA TYR A 199 -5.61 6.51 4.11
C TYR A 199 -6.64 5.98 3.10
N LEU A 200 -6.19 5.28 2.06
CA LEU A 200 -7.09 4.66 1.08
C LEU A 200 -8.03 3.63 1.72
N CYS A 201 -7.51 2.84 2.68
CA CYS A 201 -8.31 1.87 3.43
C CYS A 201 -9.40 2.57 4.24
N HIS A 202 -9.09 3.63 4.98
CA HIS A 202 -10.11 4.36 5.74
C HIS A 202 -11.14 5.06 4.83
N LEU A 203 -10.73 5.48 3.63
CA LEU A 203 -11.64 6.08 2.65
C LEU A 203 -12.65 5.06 2.09
N ASP A 204 -12.24 3.81 1.88
CA ASP A 204 -13.12 2.72 1.42
C ASP A 204 -12.52 1.36 1.80
N VAL A 205 -13.01 0.80 2.90
CA VAL A 205 -12.53 -0.48 3.43
C VAL A 205 -12.97 -1.63 2.54
N ASP A 206 -14.19 -1.56 2.00
CA ASP A 206 -14.79 -2.63 1.21
C ASP A 206 -14.09 -2.78 -0.15
N ASP A 207 -13.79 -1.66 -0.83
CA ASP A 207 -12.98 -1.67 -2.06
C ASP A 207 -11.55 -2.19 -1.80
N THR A 208 -10.95 -1.81 -0.66
CA THR A 208 -9.61 -2.29 -0.27
C THR A 208 -9.61 -3.80 -0.03
N GLU A 209 -10.58 -4.31 0.74
CA GLU A 209 -10.77 -5.74 1.01
C GLU A 209 -11.04 -6.52 -0.29
N ALA A 210 -11.94 -6.02 -1.13
CA ALA A 210 -12.29 -6.66 -2.40
C ALA A 210 -11.07 -6.81 -3.32
N GLN A 211 -10.26 -5.76 -3.48
CA GLN A 211 -9.08 -5.79 -4.34
C GLN A 211 -7.98 -6.72 -3.81
N MET A 212 -7.73 -6.72 -2.49
CA MET A 212 -6.74 -7.64 -1.90
C MET A 212 -7.16 -9.10 -2.06
N LEU A 213 -8.44 -9.41 -1.81
CA LEU A 213 -8.98 -10.76 -1.98
C LEU A 213 -9.01 -11.19 -3.46
N ASP A 214 -9.29 -10.27 -4.38
CA ASP A 214 -9.27 -10.57 -5.82
C ASP A 214 -7.87 -10.87 -6.34
N LYS A 215 -6.88 -10.07 -5.91
CA LYS A 215 -5.47 -10.34 -6.20
C LYS A 215 -5.02 -11.68 -5.60
N LEU A 216 -5.48 -12.04 -4.40
CA LEU A 216 -5.19 -13.34 -3.78
C LEU A 216 -5.79 -14.50 -4.57
N ARG A 217 -7.06 -14.38 -4.99
CA ARG A 217 -7.71 -15.40 -5.86
C ARG A 217 -6.97 -15.60 -7.17
N THR A 218 -6.46 -14.52 -7.76
CA THR A 218 -5.65 -14.57 -8.98
C THR A 218 -4.32 -15.32 -8.77
N GLN A 219 -3.74 -15.25 -7.57
CA GLN A 219 -2.54 -16.04 -7.22
C GLN A 219 -2.82 -17.54 -7.04
N SER A 220 -4.06 -17.92 -6.70
CA SER A 220 -4.47 -19.31 -6.45
C SER A 220 -5.03 -20.05 -7.68
N GLY A 221 -5.30 -19.34 -8.78
CA GLY A 221 -5.84 -19.91 -10.02
C GLY A 221 -4.78 -20.40 -11.03
N ASN A 222 -5.21 -20.78 -12.23
CA ASN A 222 -4.35 -21.17 -13.37
C ASN A 222 -3.59 -19.97 -14.01
N ALA A 223 -3.71 -18.77 -13.46
CA ALA A 223 -2.97 -17.59 -13.92
C ALA A 223 -1.56 -17.58 -13.32
N LYS A 224 -0.62 -16.91 -13.99
CA LYS A 224 0.82 -16.84 -13.66
C LYS A 224 1.07 -16.35 -12.22
N TRP A 225 1.06 -17.27 -11.26
CA TRP A 225 1.55 -17.02 -9.91
C TRP A 225 3.03 -16.64 -9.97
N THR A 226 3.42 -15.61 -9.23
CA THR A 226 4.82 -15.19 -9.12
C THR A 226 5.15 -14.91 -7.65
N TRP A 227 6.39 -15.19 -7.25
CA TRP A 227 6.86 -14.90 -5.88
C TRP A 227 6.68 -13.43 -5.54
N GLN A 228 7.02 -12.54 -6.48
CA GLN A 228 6.89 -11.10 -6.30
C GLN A 228 5.42 -10.64 -6.18
N GLY A 229 4.52 -11.22 -6.97
CA GLY A 229 3.09 -10.91 -6.90
C GLY A 229 2.47 -11.29 -5.56
N LEU A 230 2.85 -12.45 -5.00
CA LEU A 230 2.40 -12.87 -3.68
C LEU A 230 3.03 -12.02 -2.57
N ASN A 231 4.34 -11.75 -2.65
CA ASN A 231 5.07 -10.96 -1.67
C ASN A 231 4.47 -9.56 -1.52
N THR A 232 4.33 -8.82 -2.63
CA THR A 232 3.77 -7.46 -2.62
C THR A 232 2.36 -7.41 -2.06
N LEU A 233 1.51 -8.39 -2.42
CA LEU A 233 0.17 -8.53 -1.85
C LEU A 233 0.21 -8.74 -0.33
N CYS A 234 1.02 -9.69 0.16
CA CYS A 234 1.07 -9.98 1.59
C CYS A 234 1.70 -8.85 2.39
N TRP A 235 2.66 -8.10 1.83
CA TRP A 235 3.18 -6.85 2.41
C TRP A 235 2.08 -5.78 2.49
N ALA A 236 1.28 -5.64 1.44
CA ALA A 236 0.15 -4.71 1.44
C ALA A 236 -0.90 -5.07 2.49
N ILE A 237 -1.26 -6.35 2.60
CA ILE A 237 -2.16 -6.88 3.64
C ILE A 237 -1.58 -6.52 5.03
N GLY A 238 -0.33 -6.89 5.31
CA GLY A 238 0.27 -6.59 6.61
C GLY A 238 0.36 -5.09 6.94
N SER A 239 0.51 -4.24 5.92
CA SER A 239 0.68 -2.79 6.10
C SER A 239 -0.58 -2.08 6.63
N ILE A 240 -1.77 -2.61 6.35
CA ILE A 240 -3.08 -2.05 6.77
C ILE A 240 -3.57 -2.58 8.13
N SER A 241 -2.73 -3.31 8.87
CA SER A 241 -3.09 -3.80 10.20
C SER A 241 -3.54 -2.66 11.12
N GLY A 242 -4.76 -2.78 11.66
CA GLY A 242 -5.39 -1.81 12.53
C GLY A 242 -6.16 -0.69 11.83
N SER A 243 -6.30 -0.75 10.50
CA SER A 243 -7.07 0.22 9.70
C SER A 243 -8.53 -0.18 9.47
N MET A 244 -8.93 -1.36 9.94
CA MET A 244 -10.28 -1.91 9.83
C MET A 244 -10.94 -2.03 11.22
N GLN A 245 -12.27 -2.09 11.25
CA GLN A 245 -12.98 -2.43 12.47
C GLN A 245 -12.74 -3.89 12.87
N ASP A 246 -12.70 -4.17 14.18
CA ASP A 246 -12.29 -5.47 14.73
C ASP A 246 -13.00 -6.67 14.10
N GLU A 247 -14.32 -6.60 13.93
CA GLU A 247 -15.07 -7.72 13.35
C GLU A 247 -14.74 -7.93 11.87
N GLN A 248 -14.66 -6.84 11.10
CA GLN A 248 -14.29 -6.90 9.68
C GLN A 248 -12.85 -7.38 9.50
N GLU A 249 -11.91 -6.84 10.29
CA GLU A 249 -10.50 -7.25 10.29
C GLU A 249 -10.36 -8.75 10.58
N ASN A 250 -11.11 -9.26 11.58
CA ASN A 250 -11.10 -10.68 11.91
C ASN A 250 -11.62 -11.54 10.75
N ARG A 251 -12.73 -11.16 10.11
CA ARG A 251 -13.30 -11.89 8.95
C ARG A 251 -12.36 -11.88 7.75
N PHE A 252 -11.78 -10.73 7.46
CA PHE A 252 -10.80 -10.55 6.39
C PHE A 252 -9.57 -11.45 6.62
N LEU A 253 -8.99 -11.43 7.83
CA LEU A 253 -7.83 -12.24 8.16
C LEU A 253 -8.09 -13.74 8.09
N VAL A 254 -9.24 -14.21 8.58
CA VAL A 254 -9.61 -15.62 8.49
C VAL A 254 -9.66 -16.07 7.03
N THR A 255 -10.20 -15.22 6.14
CA THR A 255 -10.25 -15.49 4.70
C THR A 255 -8.84 -15.52 4.09
N VAL A 256 -8.03 -14.49 4.32
CA VAL A 256 -6.65 -14.40 3.81
C VAL A 256 -5.81 -15.60 4.25
N ILE A 257 -5.82 -15.93 5.53
CA ILE A 257 -4.99 -17.00 6.08
C ILE A 257 -5.43 -18.36 5.53
N ARG A 258 -6.74 -18.62 5.45
CA ARG A 258 -7.26 -19.85 4.87
C ARG A 258 -6.83 -20.00 3.41
N ASP A 259 -6.95 -18.94 2.63
CA ASP A 259 -6.64 -18.97 1.20
C ASP A 259 -5.12 -19.13 0.96
N LEU A 260 -4.28 -18.50 1.78
CA LEU A 260 -2.82 -18.70 1.75
C LEU A 260 -2.41 -20.13 2.17
N LEU A 261 -3.08 -20.71 3.18
CA LEU A 261 -2.83 -22.10 3.59
C LEU A 261 -3.21 -23.06 2.46
N ASN A 262 -4.38 -22.88 1.84
CA ASN A 262 -4.79 -23.66 0.68
C ASN A 262 -3.78 -23.51 -0.48
N LEU A 263 -3.32 -22.28 -0.76
CA LEU A 263 -2.26 -22.03 -1.75
C LEU A 263 -0.98 -22.81 -1.43
N CYS A 264 -0.57 -22.87 -0.16
CA CYS A 264 0.59 -23.64 0.30
C CYS A 264 0.42 -25.15 0.12
N GLU A 265 -0.80 -25.67 0.31
CA GLU A 265 -1.11 -27.09 0.14
C GLU A 265 -1.07 -27.52 -1.33
N VAL A 266 -1.69 -26.75 -2.22
CA VAL A 266 -1.78 -27.08 -3.66
C VAL A 266 -0.49 -26.78 -4.43
N THR A 267 0.33 -25.86 -3.95
CA THR A 267 1.58 -25.47 -4.63
C THR A 267 2.67 -26.52 -4.43
N ARG A 268 3.32 -26.90 -5.54
CA ARG A 268 4.45 -27.84 -5.54
C ARG A 268 5.79 -27.09 -5.50
N GLY A 269 6.82 -27.74 -4.97
CA GLY A 269 8.18 -27.20 -4.87
C GLY A 269 8.49 -26.62 -3.48
N LYS A 270 9.68 -26.94 -2.96
CA LYS A 270 10.12 -26.50 -1.62
C LYS A 270 10.24 -24.98 -1.54
N ASP A 271 10.86 -24.36 -2.54
CA ASP A 271 11.07 -22.91 -2.60
C ASP A 271 9.74 -22.16 -2.64
N ASN A 272 8.79 -22.65 -3.45
CA ASN A 272 7.46 -22.08 -3.53
C ASN A 272 6.72 -22.15 -2.19
N LYS A 273 6.79 -23.29 -1.50
CA LYS A 273 6.22 -23.45 -0.16
C LYS A 273 6.91 -22.55 0.87
N ALA A 274 8.22 -22.38 0.79
CA ALA A 274 8.96 -21.47 1.66
C ALA A 274 8.51 -20.03 1.47
N VAL A 275 8.33 -19.58 0.22
CA VAL A 275 7.80 -18.23 -0.09
C VAL A 275 6.38 -18.05 0.45
N ILE A 276 5.48 -19.02 0.27
CA ILE A 276 4.11 -18.93 0.80
C ILE A 276 4.12 -18.93 2.34
N ALA A 277 4.89 -19.82 2.96
CA ALA A 277 5.04 -19.88 4.41
C ALA A 277 5.60 -18.57 4.98
N SER A 278 6.58 -17.96 4.31
CA SER A 278 7.12 -16.65 4.71
C SER A 278 6.06 -15.55 4.71
N ASN A 279 5.21 -15.54 3.70
CA ASN A 279 4.13 -14.57 3.60
C ASN A 279 3.05 -14.78 4.66
N ILE A 280 2.69 -16.04 4.96
CA ILE A 280 1.78 -16.37 6.07
C ILE A 280 2.37 -15.90 7.41
N MET A 281 3.63 -16.20 7.68
CA MET A 281 4.32 -15.79 8.92
C MET A 281 4.36 -14.27 9.05
N TYR A 282 4.70 -13.56 7.96
CA TYR A 282 4.69 -12.10 7.93
C TYR A 282 3.29 -11.54 8.23
N VAL A 283 2.26 -11.96 7.50
CA VAL A 283 0.88 -11.49 7.71
C VAL A 283 0.47 -11.74 9.16
N VAL A 284 0.57 -12.98 9.65
CA VAL A 284 0.19 -13.31 11.04
C VAL A 284 0.95 -12.48 12.07
N GLY A 285 2.25 -12.22 11.84
CA GLY A 285 3.09 -11.39 12.70
C GLY A 285 2.66 -9.93 12.75
N GLN A 286 1.98 -9.41 11.73
CA GLN A 286 1.48 -8.02 11.70
C GLN A 286 0.19 -7.80 12.50
N TYR A 287 -0.59 -8.85 12.80
CA TYR A 287 -1.90 -8.72 13.45
C TYR A 287 -1.95 -9.27 14.89
N PRO A 288 -1.22 -8.66 15.86
CA PRO A 288 -1.20 -9.12 17.24
C PRO A 288 -2.54 -8.90 17.98
N LYS A 289 -3.43 -8.03 17.47
CA LYS A 289 -4.77 -7.84 18.03
C LYS A 289 -5.62 -9.09 17.82
N PHE A 290 -5.68 -9.59 16.58
CA PHE A 290 -6.31 -10.86 16.22
C PHE A 290 -5.74 -12.02 17.05
N LEU A 291 -4.41 -12.16 17.11
CA LEU A 291 -3.77 -13.23 17.89
C LEU A 291 -4.14 -13.21 19.38
N ARG A 292 -4.27 -12.02 19.99
CA ARG A 292 -4.70 -11.88 21.39
C ARG A 292 -6.18 -12.24 21.58
N ALA A 293 -7.04 -12.06 20.58
CA ALA A 293 -8.44 -12.47 20.66
C ALA A 293 -8.62 -13.98 20.47
N HIS A 294 -7.74 -14.65 19.70
CA HIS A 294 -7.92 -16.05 19.27
C HIS A 294 -6.83 -16.99 19.81
N TRP A 295 -6.91 -17.39 21.09
CA TRP A 295 -5.89 -18.24 21.73
C TRP A 295 -5.60 -19.57 21.01
N LYS A 296 -6.64 -20.33 20.61
CA LYS A 296 -6.47 -21.61 19.89
C LYS A 296 -5.64 -21.41 18.62
N PHE A 297 -5.90 -20.32 17.90
CA PHE A 297 -5.18 -19.94 16.70
C PHE A 297 -3.73 -19.53 17.02
N LEU A 298 -3.51 -18.64 18.01
CA LEU A 298 -2.17 -18.25 18.47
C LEU A 298 -1.32 -19.46 18.86
N LYS A 299 -1.87 -20.42 19.61
CA LYS A 299 -1.18 -21.65 19.98
C LYS A 299 -0.77 -22.47 18.74
N THR A 300 -1.66 -22.58 17.76
CA THR A 300 -1.39 -23.31 16.51
C THR A 300 -0.27 -22.65 15.72
N VAL A 301 -0.30 -21.32 15.61
CA VAL A 301 0.77 -20.54 14.96
C VAL A 301 2.10 -20.76 15.65
N VAL A 302 2.17 -20.64 16.98
CA VAL A 302 3.41 -20.81 17.74
C VAL A 302 4.00 -22.21 17.56
N ASN A 303 3.17 -23.26 17.62
CA ASN A 303 3.63 -24.62 17.34
C ASN A 303 4.17 -24.75 15.92
N LYS A 304 3.52 -24.12 14.94
CA LYS A 304 3.98 -24.14 13.55
C LYS A 304 5.30 -23.39 13.37
N LEU A 305 5.52 -22.28 14.08
CA LEU A 305 6.81 -21.59 14.09
C LEU A 305 7.91 -22.49 14.63
N PHE A 306 7.66 -23.28 15.69
CA PHE A 306 8.63 -24.27 16.17
C PHE A 306 8.92 -25.35 15.14
N GLU A 307 7.92 -25.84 14.39
CA GLU A 307 8.17 -26.74 13.26
C GLU A 307 9.06 -26.09 12.20
N PHE A 308 8.81 -24.83 11.84
CA PHE A 308 9.63 -24.10 10.86
C PHE A 308 11.05 -23.80 11.33
N MET A 309 11.31 -23.72 12.65
CA MET A 309 12.67 -23.64 13.19
C MET A 309 13.49 -24.92 12.93
N HIS A 310 12.84 -26.04 12.62
CA HIS A 310 13.51 -27.29 12.23
C HIS A 310 13.58 -27.48 10.69
N GLU A 311 13.01 -26.56 9.91
CA GLU A 311 13.08 -26.62 8.45
C GLU A 311 14.49 -26.26 7.97
N THR A 312 15.00 -26.99 7.00
CA THR A 312 16.37 -26.85 6.48
C THR A 312 16.49 -25.84 5.33
N HIS A 313 15.35 -25.38 4.79
CA HIS A 313 15.35 -24.40 3.71
C HIS A 313 15.92 -23.04 4.18
N PRO A 314 16.88 -22.45 3.43
CA PRO A 314 17.52 -21.19 3.82
C PRO A 314 16.53 -20.06 4.13
N GLY A 315 16.73 -19.36 5.24
CA GLY A 315 15.93 -18.20 5.65
C GLY A 315 14.58 -18.51 6.31
N VAL A 316 14.08 -19.76 6.25
CA VAL A 316 12.83 -20.14 6.93
C VAL A 316 13.00 -20.14 8.45
N GLN A 317 14.13 -20.63 8.94
CA GLN A 317 14.45 -20.64 10.38
C GLN A 317 14.54 -19.23 10.95
N ASP A 318 15.30 -18.35 10.29
CA ASP A 318 15.47 -16.95 10.70
C ASP A 318 14.12 -16.25 10.77
N MET A 319 13.28 -16.44 9.74
CA MET A 319 11.96 -15.83 9.72
C MET A 319 11.02 -16.39 10.79
N ALA A 320 11.10 -17.69 11.08
CA ALA A 320 10.32 -18.30 12.15
C ALA A 320 10.72 -17.74 13.52
N CYS A 321 12.03 -17.56 13.77
CA CYS A 321 12.57 -16.93 14.97
C CYS A 321 12.15 -15.45 15.10
N ASP A 322 12.31 -14.65 14.04
CA ASP A 322 11.91 -13.24 14.02
C ASP A 322 10.41 -13.08 14.28
N THR A 323 9.59 -13.90 13.61
CA THR A 323 8.13 -13.90 13.79
C THR A 323 7.75 -14.33 15.20
N PHE A 324 8.40 -15.36 15.74
CA PHE A 324 8.15 -15.82 17.10
C PHE A 324 8.51 -14.75 18.13
N LEU A 325 9.67 -14.10 18.00
CA LEU A 325 10.07 -12.99 18.87
C LEU A 325 9.06 -11.84 18.81
N LYS A 326 8.58 -11.48 17.61
CA LYS A 326 7.56 -10.44 17.42
C LYS A 326 6.25 -10.80 18.12
N ILE A 327 5.77 -12.03 17.95
CA ILE A 327 4.56 -12.53 18.61
C ILE A 327 4.74 -12.53 20.13
N CYS A 328 5.87 -13.02 20.64
CA CYS A 328 6.19 -13.00 22.07
C CYS A 328 6.14 -11.57 22.63
N ASN A 329 6.77 -10.60 21.96
CA ASN A 329 6.78 -9.21 22.39
C ASN A 329 5.38 -8.59 22.40
N ARG A 330 4.55 -8.86 21.40
CA ARG A 330 3.21 -8.26 21.26
C ARG A 330 2.11 -9.02 22.02
N CYS A 331 2.30 -10.31 22.29
CA CYS A 331 1.32 -11.20 22.92
C CYS A 331 1.78 -11.76 24.28
N ARG A 332 2.89 -11.27 24.87
CA ARG A 332 3.53 -11.77 26.11
C ARG A 332 2.58 -12.23 27.22
N ARG A 333 1.52 -11.46 27.50
CA ARG A 333 0.55 -11.80 28.57
C ARG A 333 -0.18 -13.12 28.31
N LYS A 334 -0.43 -13.49 27.05
CA LYS A 334 -1.13 -14.73 26.70
C LYS A 334 -0.31 -15.99 27.00
N PHE A 335 1.01 -15.88 27.03
CA PHE A 335 1.90 -17.00 27.34
C PHE A 335 1.95 -17.34 28.84
N VAL A 336 1.63 -16.38 29.71
CA VAL A 336 1.75 -16.54 31.17
C VAL A 336 0.40 -16.66 31.88
N VAL A 337 -0.69 -16.23 31.26
CA VAL A 337 -2.04 -16.35 31.82
C VAL A 337 -2.62 -17.73 31.51
N GLN A 338 -3.27 -18.34 32.50
CA GLN A 338 -4.02 -19.59 32.30
C GLN A 338 -5.14 -19.37 31.28
N GLN A 339 -5.06 -20.09 30.17
CA GLN A 339 -6.03 -19.97 29.10
C GLN A 339 -7.21 -20.88 29.41
N VAL A 340 -8.40 -20.31 29.53
CA VAL A 340 -9.63 -21.06 29.76
C VAL A 340 -9.81 -22.05 28.61
N ARG A 341 -9.93 -23.35 28.91
CA ARG A 341 -10.26 -24.38 27.91
C ARG A 341 -11.65 -24.08 27.36
N ALA A 342 -11.75 -23.30 26.30
CA ALA A 342 -13.00 -23.19 25.53
C ALA A 342 -13.29 -24.59 24.96
N ARG A 343 -14.39 -25.20 25.43
CA ARG A 343 -14.86 -26.54 25.03
C ARG A 343 -14.83 -26.67 23.50
N ALA A 344 -14.45 -27.86 23.04
CA ALA A 344 -14.23 -28.19 21.64
C ALA A 344 -15.50 -28.01 20.82
#